data_AF-A0A183C566-F1
#
_entry.id   AF-A0A183C566-F1
#
_cell.length_a   1.000
_cell.length_b   1.000
_cell.length_c   1.000
_cell.angle_alpha   90.00
_cell.angle_beta   90.00
_cell.angle_gamma   90.00
#
_symmetry.space_group_name_H-M   'P 1'
#
loop_
_entity.id
_entity.type
_entity.pdbx_description
1 polymer ?
#
loop_
_entity_poly.entity_id
_entity_poly.type
_entity_poly.pdbx_seq_one_letter_code
_entity_poly.pdbx_strand_id
1 'polypeptide(L)'
;MAWTCRAASLFSIVSCNGSGESLMKRGDLDNFELYTAYCIQHDPGWAYTIEELMDPKNGLYDEKRDAMTFKAEIVVEEPKGMPGVRYDKALLINDQFVNVNKYLLAAHSKYFQTLFFGENAKKSAQIQIDEVPDAVATFKKLIATMYPQNEELDDKCVEGILLLANRFLLDSVVNRCVDFLLTKSKKSAICKFRLAHQFGIIGMKDNILENMTRQDFSGKAYFNNLSDTSKLGVKEIEELQERHKELYESR
;
A
#
# COMPACT_ATOMS: atom_id res chain seq x y z
N MET A 1 -8.83 11.40 0.03
CA MET A 1 -8.81 11.77 1.45
C MET A 1 -7.38 12.13 1.84
N ALA A 2 -6.96 13.37 1.56
CA ALA A 2 -5.76 13.93 2.16
C ALA A 2 -6.11 14.33 3.60
N TRP A 3 -5.34 13.88 4.58
CA TRP A 3 -5.46 14.36 5.95
C TRP A 3 -4.97 15.80 6.01
N THR A 4 -5.51 16.55 6.98
CA THR A 4 -4.97 17.84 7.37
C THR A 4 -4.66 17.82 8.87
N CYS A 5 -3.59 18.47 9.29
CA CYS A 5 -3.22 18.57 10.69
C CYS A 5 -2.73 19.98 10.95
N ARG A 6 -3.12 20.56 12.07
CA ARG A 6 -2.54 21.82 12.51
C ARG A 6 -1.42 21.48 13.49
N ALA A 7 -0.24 22.01 13.24
CA ALA A 7 0.87 21.87 14.17
C ALA A 7 1.60 23.19 14.32
N ALA A 8 2.09 23.43 15.52
CA ALA A 8 3.00 24.51 15.84
C ALA A 8 4.36 23.87 16.11
N SER A 9 5.43 24.51 15.63
CA SER A 9 6.78 24.00 15.81
C SER A 9 7.70 25.11 16.29
N LEU A 10 8.61 24.74 17.19
CA LEU A 10 9.68 25.60 17.67
C LEU A 10 11.00 24.84 17.56
N PHE A 11 11.90 25.38 16.77
CA PHE A 11 13.26 24.88 16.60
C PHE A 11 14.22 25.77 17.38
N SER A 12 15.21 25.18 18.03
CA SER A 12 16.24 25.89 18.78
C SER A 12 17.53 25.10 18.86
N ILE A 13 18.61 25.74 19.30
CA ILE A 13 19.90 25.09 19.55
C ILE A 13 20.15 25.11 21.05
N VAL A 14 20.52 23.96 21.62
CA VAL A 14 20.80 23.83 23.05
C VAL A 14 22.23 24.26 23.32
N SER A 15 22.43 25.22 24.23
CA SER A 15 23.75 25.71 24.59
C SER A 15 24.60 24.63 25.26
N CYS A 16 25.89 24.57 24.89
CA CYS A 16 26.88 23.69 25.50
C CYS A 16 27.52 24.27 26.78
N ASN A 17 27.23 25.53 27.14
CA ASN A 17 27.87 26.24 28.27
C ASN A 17 27.32 25.84 29.66
N GLY A 18 26.62 24.71 29.77
CA GLY A 18 26.13 24.15 31.03
C GLY A 18 24.80 24.70 31.56
N SER A 19 24.24 25.77 30.95
CA SER A 19 22.90 26.27 31.30
C SER A 19 21.77 25.42 30.70
N GLY A 20 22.04 24.64 29.65
CA GLY A 20 21.01 23.90 28.90
C GLY A 20 19.98 24.82 28.22
N GLU A 21 20.29 26.11 28.11
CA GLU A 21 19.39 27.11 27.55
C GLU A 21 19.20 26.88 26.05
N SER A 22 17.94 26.98 25.61
CA SER A 22 17.58 26.97 24.19
C SER A 22 17.81 28.36 23.60
N LEU A 23 18.84 28.49 22.78
CA LEU A 23 19.18 29.69 22.04
C LEU A 23 18.67 29.59 20.59
N MET A 24 18.65 30.71 19.89
CA MET A 24 18.30 30.78 18.46
C MET A 24 16.95 30.11 18.13
N LYS A 25 15.91 30.53 18.85
CA LYS A 25 14.55 30.02 18.71
C LYS A 25 13.90 30.50 17.41
N ARG A 26 13.29 29.60 16.64
CA ARG A 26 12.49 29.91 15.45
C ARG A 26 11.20 29.09 15.43
N GLY A 27 10.14 29.74 15.00
CA GLY A 27 8.79 29.22 15.14
C GLY A 27 8.18 29.68 16.47
N ASP A 28 6.94 29.29 16.66
CA ASP A 28 6.13 29.71 17.79
C ASP A 28 5.17 28.56 18.10
N LEU A 29 5.10 28.16 19.37
CA LEU A 29 4.23 27.07 19.82
C LEU A 29 2.76 27.49 19.88
N ASP A 30 2.46 28.79 19.80
CA ASP A 30 1.11 29.32 19.71
C ASP A 30 0.65 29.55 18.25
N ASN A 31 1.57 29.52 17.28
CA ASN A 31 1.27 29.71 15.87
C ASN A 31 1.16 28.37 15.11
N PHE A 32 -0.08 27.91 14.92
CA PHE A 32 -0.37 26.63 14.26
C PHE A 32 -0.50 26.78 12.75
N GLU A 33 0.43 26.16 12.03
CA GLU A 33 0.38 26.02 10.58
C GLU A 33 -0.44 24.80 10.15
N LEU A 34 -1.00 24.84 8.93
CA LEU A 34 -1.77 23.76 8.35
C LEU A 34 -0.88 22.85 7.50
N TYR A 35 -0.74 21.59 7.91
CA TYR A 35 -0.04 20.53 7.22
C TYR A 35 -1.03 19.60 6.52
N THR A 36 -0.64 19.10 5.35
CA THR A 36 -1.41 18.14 4.54
C THR A 36 -0.49 17.01 4.05
N ALA A 37 -1.07 15.93 3.51
CA ALA A 37 -0.32 14.80 2.95
C ALA A 37 0.67 15.17 1.82
N TYR A 38 0.53 16.35 1.21
CA TYR A 38 1.38 16.85 0.14
C TYR A 38 2.19 18.09 0.55
N CYS A 39 2.20 18.44 1.85
CA CYS A 39 2.98 19.58 2.33
C CYS A 39 4.48 19.27 2.26
N ILE A 40 5.10 19.71 1.16
CA ILE A 40 6.53 19.98 1.09
C ILE A 40 6.65 21.49 1.30
N GLN A 41 6.84 21.93 2.53
CA GLN A 41 7.30 23.30 2.74
C GLN A 41 8.77 23.34 2.30
N HIS A 42 9.02 24.00 1.17
CA HIS A 42 10.37 24.47 0.87
C HIS A 42 10.70 25.53 1.93
N ASP A 43 11.63 25.16 2.80
CA ASP A 43 12.12 26.01 3.89
C ASP A 43 12.50 27.40 3.34
N PRO A 44 11.91 28.50 3.83
CA PRO A 44 12.40 29.83 3.54
C PRO A 44 13.61 30.07 4.45
N GLY A 45 14.74 29.52 4.03
CA GLY A 45 16.08 29.88 4.49
C GLY A 45 16.29 29.82 6.00
N TRP A 46 16.85 28.73 6.49
CA TRP A 46 18.00 28.90 7.37
C TRP A 46 19.04 29.75 6.63
N ALA A 47 19.28 30.96 7.10
CA ALA A 47 20.49 31.69 6.78
C ALA A 47 21.29 31.78 8.08
N TYR A 48 21.71 30.63 8.59
CA TYR A 48 22.82 30.56 9.53
C TYR A 48 24.02 30.07 8.73
N THR A 49 25.16 30.70 8.93
CA THR A 49 26.39 30.18 8.34
C THR A 49 27.03 29.19 9.30
N ILE A 50 27.82 28.25 8.76
CA ILE A 50 28.56 27.30 9.59
C ILE A 50 29.49 28.07 10.55
N GLU A 51 30.02 29.20 10.12
CA GLU A 51 30.89 30.06 10.93
C GLU A 51 30.17 30.61 12.16
N GLU A 52 28.91 31.02 12.05
CA GLU A 52 28.10 31.50 13.18
C GLU A 52 27.82 30.38 14.20
N LEU A 53 27.58 29.16 13.71
CA LEU A 53 27.33 27.98 14.53
C LEU A 53 28.60 27.52 15.27
N MET A 54 29.76 27.69 14.63
CA MET A 54 31.06 27.24 15.15
C MET A 54 31.80 28.31 15.97
N ASP A 55 31.32 29.55 16.05
CA ASP A 55 31.94 30.60 16.88
C ASP A 55 31.85 30.21 18.37
N PRO A 56 32.99 29.98 19.06
CA PRO A 56 33.00 29.61 20.48
C PRO A 56 32.30 30.63 21.39
N LYS A 57 32.21 31.90 20.96
CA LYS A 57 31.51 32.96 21.71
C LYS A 57 29.99 32.72 21.78
N ASN A 58 29.43 32.01 20.82
CA ASN A 58 27.99 31.74 20.75
C ASN A 58 27.58 30.56 21.64
N GLY A 59 28.53 29.71 22.06
CA GLY A 59 28.27 28.62 23.00
C GLY A 59 27.28 27.57 22.48
N LEU A 60 27.29 27.33 21.17
CA LEU A 60 26.39 26.41 20.47
C LEU A 60 27.06 25.08 20.11
N TYR A 61 28.37 25.11 19.88
CA TYR A 61 29.18 23.96 19.47
C TYR A 61 30.11 23.53 20.60
N ASP A 62 30.05 22.25 20.95
CA ASP A 62 30.92 21.63 21.96
C ASP A 62 32.18 21.08 21.28
N GLU A 63 33.28 21.83 21.34
CA GLU A 63 34.58 21.44 20.77
C GLU A 63 35.10 20.11 21.32
N LYS A 64 34.79 19.75 22.58
CA LYS A 64 35.29 18.50 23.19
C LYS A 64 34.55 17.29 22.67
N ARG A 65 33.27 17.45 22.33
CA ARG A 65 32.40 16.38 21.82
C ARG A 65 32.29 16.38 20.30
N ASP A 66 32.80 17.42 19.64
CA ASP A 66 32.61 17.68 18.21
C ASP A 66 31.13 17.58 17.82
N ALA A 67 30.28 18.30 18.56
CA ALA A 67 28.84 18.14 18.46
C ALA A 67 28.05 19.42 18.73
N MET A 68 26.90 19.53 18.08
CA MET A 68 25.87 20.54 18.32
C MET A 68 24.53 19.84 18.55
N THR A 69 23.69 20.39 19.44
CA THR A 69 22.40 19.80 19.79
C THR A 69 21.26 20.70 19.31
N PHE A 70 20.46 20.20 18.37
CA PHE A 70 19.22 20.83 17.94
C PHE A 70 18.05 20.30 18.76
N LYS A 71 17.16 21.19 19.18
CA LYS A 71 15.91 20.87 19.87
C LYS A 71 14.73 21.28 18.99
N ALA A 72 13.84 20.34 18.72
CA ALA A 72 12.57 20.58 18.07
C ALA A 72 11.44 20.28 19.04
N GLU A 73 10.57 21.28 19.26
CA GLU A 73 9.35 21.16 20.04
C GLU A 73 8.18 21.28 19.07
N ILE A 74 7.26 20.32 19.09
CA ILE A 74 6.14 20.27 18.16
C ILE A 74 4.87 20.02 18.96
N VAL A 75 3.91 20.93 18.83
CA VAL A 75 2.56 20.78 19.38
C VAL A 75 1.60 20.52 18.23
N VAL A 76 0.78 19.47 18.36
CA VAL A 76 -0.01 18.95 17.24
C VAL A 76 -1.47 18.86 17.68
N GLU A 77 -2.37 19.45 16.88
CA GLU A 77 -3.82 19.23 17.03
C GLU A 77 -4.24 17.90 16.41
N GLU A 78 -5.36 17.37 16.86
CA GLU A 78 -5.93 16.15 16.28
C GLU A 78 -6.14 16.32 14.76
N PRO A 79 -5.53 15.46 13.92
CA PRO A 79 -5.61 15.60 12.48
C PRO A 79 -7.04 15.39 11.99
N LYS A 80 -7.52 16.30 11.14
CA LYS A 80 -8.84 16.25 10.49
C LYS A 80 -8.73 15.49 9.17
N GLY A 81 -9.74 14.68 8.86
CA GLY A 81 -9.74 13.89 7.62
C GLY A 81 -8.73 12.73 7.59
N MET A 82 -7.98 12.49 8.68
CA MET A 82 -7.62 11.12 9.04
C MET A 82 -8.89 10.46 9.58
N PRO A 83 -9.53 9.50 8.89
CA PRO A 83 -10.45 8.60 9.57
C PRO A 83 -9.60 7.92 10.65
N GLY A 84 -9.80 8.34 11.91
CA GLY A 84 -8.82 8.26 12.99
C GLY A 84 -7.88 7.06 12.85
N VAL A 85 -6.57 7.33 12.73
CA VAL A 85 -5.55 6.30 12.88
C VAL A 85 -5.46 5.94 14.36
N ARG A 86 -6.54 5.42 14.92
CA ARG A 86 -6.44 4.42 15.95
C ARG A 86 -6.13 3.15 15.17
N TYR A 87 -4.85 2.79 15.08
CA TYR A 87 -4.51 1.40 14.89
C TYR A 87 -5.08 0.67 16.10
N ASP A 88 -6.33 0.23 15.99
CA ASP A 88 -6.84 -0.77 16.90
C ASP A 88 -5.95 -1.99 16.71
N LYS A 89 -5.30 -2.45 17.78
CA LYS A 89 -4.38 -3.61 17.80
C LYS A 89 -5.06 -4.95 17.41
N ALA A 90 -6.13 -4.99 16.61
CA ALA A 90 -7.20 -5.98 16.79
C ALA A 90 -7.62 -6.79 15.55
N LEU A 91 -6.81 -6.85 14.48
CA LEU A 91 -6.99 -7.88 13.45
C LEU A 91 -5.91 -8.96 13.60
N LEU A 92 -6.33 -10.17 13.96
CA LEU A 92 -5.46 -11.34 13.93
C LEU A 92 -5.58 -12.01 12.57
N ILE A 93 -4.45 -12.20 11.91
CA ILE A 93 -4.32 -12.96 10.66
C ILE A 93 -3.42 -14.14 10.96
N ASN A 94 -3.98 -15.36 10.90
CA ASN A 94 -3.29 -16.58 11.28
C ASN A 94 -2.62 -16.44 12.66
N ASP A 95 -3.38 -15.92 13.63
CA ASP A 95 -2.96 -15.65 15.01
C ASP A 95 -1.85 -14.61 15.18
N GLN A 96 -1.47 -13.90 14.11
CA GLN A 96 -0.54 -12.78 14.15
C GLN A 96 -1.26 -11.45 14.09
N PHE A 97 -0.87 -10.52 14.96
CA PHE A 97 -1.46 -9.19 14.99
C PHE A 97 -1.03 -8.34 13.79
N VAL A 98 -2.02 -7.79 13.08
CA VAL A 98 -1.82 -6.82 12.00
C VAL A 98 -2.52 -5.53 12.36
N ASN A 99 -1.76 -4.43 12.38
CA ASN A 99 -2.30 -3.10 12.60
C ASN A 99 -3.04 -2.64 11.34
N VAL A 100 -4.33 -2.38 11.47
CA VAL A 100 -5.21 -1.98 10.36
C VAL A 100 -6.06 -0.77 10.75
N ASN A 101 -6.47 -0.01 9.74
CA ASN A 101 -7.55 0.96 9.90
C ASN A 101 -8.88 0.27 9.55
N LYS A 102 -9.64 -0.12 10.58
CA LYS A 102 -10.92 -0.84 10.42
C LYS A 102 -11.94 -0.05 9.60
N TYR A 103 -11.96 1.27 9.75
CA TYR A 103 -12.86 2.15 9.01
C TYR A 103 -12.50 2.22 7.54
N LEU A 104 -11.21 2.28 7.21
CA LEU A 104 -10.74 2.23 5.83
C LEU A 104 -11.15 0.90 5.17
N LEU A 105 -10.85 -0.22 5.83
CA LEU A 105 -11.22 -1.55 5.31
C LEU A 105 -12.74 -1.66 5.12
N ALA A 106 -13.54 -1.21 6.09
CA ALA A 106 -14.99 -1.24 6.00
C ALA A 106 -15.57 -0.29 4.94
N ALA A 107 -14.92 0.85 4.68
CA ALA A 107 -15.34 1.78 3.64
C ALA A 107 -15.13 1.21 2.23
N HIS A 108 -14.12 0.36 2.06
CA HIS A 108 -13.76 -0.24 0.77
C HIS A 108 -14.31 -1.66 0.57
N SER A 109 -14.90 -2.29 1.59
CA SER A 109 -15.33 -3.69 1.53
C SER A 109 -16.52 -3.96 2.43
N LYS A 110 -17.56 -4.56 1.83
CA LYS A 110 -18.74 -5.02 2.57
C LYS A 110 -18.40 -6.13 3.56
N TYR A 111 -17.44 -6.99 3.24
CA TYR A 111 -16.95 -8.03 4.13
C TYR A 111 -16.39 -7.42 5.42
N PHE A 112 -15.47 -6.45 5.30
CA PHE A 112 -14.88 -5.79 6.47
C PHE A 112 -15.87 -4.91 7.22
N GLN A 113 -16.84 -4.29 6.52
CA GLN A 113 -17.93 -3.57 7.16
C GLN A 113 -18.72 -4.49 8.10
N THR A 114 -19.12 -5.67 7.62
CA THR A 114 -19.82 -6.65 8.45
C THR A 114 -18.92 -7.22 9.56
N LEU A 115 -17.65 -7.50 9.26
CA LEU A 115 -16.71 -8.06 10.24
C LEU A 115 -16.48 -7.12 11.44
N PHE A 116 -16.31 -5.83 11.18
CA PHE A 116 -15.97 -4.85 12.22
C PHE A 116 -17.17 -4.15 12.84
N PHE A 117 -18.26 -3.98 12.09
CA PHE A 117 -19.41 -3.14 12.49
C PHE A 117 -20.77 -3.84 12.35
N GLY A 118 -20.80 -5.13 12.01
CA GLY A 118 -22.03 -5.92 12.02
C GLY A 118 -22.53 -6.23 13.42
N GLU A 119 -23.78 -6.71 13.53
CA GLU A 119 -24.43 -7.04 14.80
C GLU A 119 -23.64 -8.04 15.67
N ASN A 120 -22.86 -8.92 15.02
CA ASN A 120 -22.03 -9.94 15.67
C ASN A 120 -20.54 -9.55 15.76
N ALA A 121 -20.20 -8.27 15.61
CA ALA A 121 -18.82 -7.80 15.65
C ALA A 121 -18.17 -8.12 17.01
N LYS A 122 -17.07 -8.87 16.98
CA LYS A 122 -16.28 -9.20 18.18
C LYS A 122 -15.33 -8.05 18.52
N LYS A 123 -14.93 -7.96 19.80
CA LYS A 123 -13.91 -6.99 20.26
C LYS A 123 -12.57 -7.17 19.52
N SER A 124 -12.19 -8.42 19.23
CA SER A 124 -11.06 -8.78 18.37
C SER A 124 -11.56 -9.57 17.16
N ALA A 125 -11.17 -9.11 15.96
CA ALA A 125 -11.48 -9.81 14.72
C ALA A 125 -10.33 -10.75 14.37
N GLN A 126 -10.66 -11.94 13.87
CA GLN A 126 -9.68 -12.95 13.45
C GLN A 126 -10.05 -13.48 12.08
N ILE A 127 -9.05 -13.64 11.22
CA ILE A 127 -9.16 -14.17 9.86
C ILE A 127 -8.08 -15.23 9.70
N GLN A 128 -8.47 -16.37 9.13
CA GLN A 128 -7.54 -17.43 8.71
C GLN A 128 -7.37 -17.37 7.19
N ILE A 129 -6.13 -17.34 6.72
CA ILE A 129 -5.74 -17.24 5.31
C ILE A 129 -4.71 -18.33 5.03
N ASP A 130 -5.15 -19.39 4.36
CA ASP A 130 -4.31 -20.56 4.03
C ASP A 130 -4.03 -20.65 2.52
N GLU A 131 -4.67 -19.79 1.72
CA GLU A 131 -4.64 -19.82 0.27
C GLU A 131 -3.38 -19.18 -0.33
N VAL A 132 -2.57 -18.49 0.49
CA VAL A 132 -1.33 -17.82 0.06
C VAL A 132 -0.15 -18.21 0.97
N PRO A 133 1.09 -18.31 0.44
CA PRO A 133 2.23 -18.77 1.21
C PRO A 133 2.59 -17.92 2.44
N ASP A 134 2.44 -16.59 2.32
CA ASP A 134 2.65 -15.64 3.43
C ASP A 134 1.40 -14.77 3.59
N ALA A 135 0.49 -15.24 4.44
CA ALA A 135 -0.80 -14.59 4.72
C ALA A 135 -0.63 -13.13 5.17
N VAL A 136 0.27 -12.88 6.11
CA VAL A 136 0.43 -11.55 6.73
C VAL A 136 1.08 -10.58 5.76
N ALA A 137 2.14 -10.99 5.06
CA ALA A 137 2.79 -10.13 4.07
C ALA A 137 1.85 -9.82 2.90
N THR A 138 1.14 -10.82 2.40
CA THR A 138 0.19 -10.64 1.29
C THR A 138 -0.97 -9.71 1.71
N PHE A 139 -1.49 -9.86 2.92
CA PHE A 139 -2.53 -8.97 3.44
C PHE A 139 -2.05 -7.53 3.65
N LYS A 140 -0.82 -7.34 4.15
CA LYS A 140 -0.23 -5.99 4.24
C LYS A 140 -0.10 -5.33 2.87
N LYS A 141 0.35 -6.10 1.87
CA LYS A 141 0.46 -5.63 0.47
C LYS A 141 -0.90 -5.33 -0.15
N LEU A 142 -1.92 -6.13 0.16
CA LEU A 142 -3.32 -5.86 -0.20
C LEU A 142 -3.76 -4.48 0.33
N ILE A 143 -3.53 -4.20 1.62
CA ILE A 143 -3.85 -2.89 2.21
C ILE A 143 -3.07 -1.77 1.52
N ALA A 144 -1.77 -1.96 1.28
CA ALA A 144 -0.95 -0.93 0.64
C ALA A 144 -1.34 -0.66 -0.82
N THR A 145 -1.99 -1.61 -1.49
CA THR A 145 -2.55 -1.42 -2.84
C THR A 145 -3.80 -0.54 -2.82
N MET A 146 -4.50 -0.43 -1.68
CA MET A 146 -5.68 0.40 -1.53
C MET A 146 -5.33 1.89 -1.48
N TYR A 147 -6.31 2.74 -1.80
CA TYR A 147 -6.21 4.17 -1.54
C TYR A 147 -6.09 4.42 -0.02
N PRO A 148 -5.26 5.37 0.46
CA PRO A 148 -4.46 6.34 -0.29
C PRO A 148 -3.07 5.88 -0.74
N GLN A 149 -2.56 4.76 -0.24
CA GLN A 149 -1.19 4.32 -0.51
C GLN A 149 -0.97 4.01 -2.00
N ASN A 150 -1.94 3.35 -2.64
CA ASN A 150 -1.94 3.03 -4.07
C ASN A 150 -0.64 2.39 -4.56
N GLU A 151 -0.01 1.56 -3.73
CA GLU A 151 1.26 0.91 -4.06
C GLU A 151 1.13 0.12 -5.37
N GLU A 152 2.21 0.09 -6.14
CA GLU A 152 2.24 -0.60 -7.43
C GLU A 152 2.24 -2.12 -7.24
N LEU A 153 1.54 -2.78 -8.16
CA LEU A 153 1.50 -4.23 -8.30
C LEU A 153 2.66 -4.71 -9.16
N ASP A 154 3.06 -5.96 -8.94
CA ASP A 154 4.02 -6.67 -9.80
C ASP A 154 3.56 -8.11 -10.07
N ASP A 155 4.22 -8.78 -11.00
CA ASP A 155 3.89 -10.16 -11.39
C ASP A 155 4.09 -11.19 -10.27
N LYS A 156 4.85 -10.85 -9.22
CA LYS A 156 5.11 -11.75 -8.09
C LYS A 156 3.95 -11.74 -7.09
N CYS A 157 3.37 -10.57 -6.84
CA CYS A 157 2.34 -10.40 -5.81
C CYS A 157 0.90 -10.37 -6.35
N VAL A 158 0.67 -10.03 -7.62
CA VAL A 158 -0.67 -9.77 -8.16
C VAL A 158 -1.66 -10.93 -7.98
N GLU A 159 -1.22 -12.19 -8.11
CA GLU A 159 -2.12 -13.33 -7.94
C GLU A 159 -2.64 -13.47 -6.51
N GLY A 160 -1.75 -13.35 -5.52
CA GLY A 160 -2.13 -13.40 -4.12
C GLY A 160 -3.01 -12.22 -3.72
N ILE A 161 -2.70 -11.02 -4.24
CA ILE A 161 -3.50 -9.81 -3.97
C ILE A 161 -4.88 -9.94 -4.60
N LEU A 162 -4.99 -10.40 -5.86
CA LEU A 162 -6.27 -10.61 -6.52
C LEU A 162 -7.12 -11.65 -5.78
N LEU A 163 -6.50 -12.74 -5.32
CA LEU A 163 -7.17 -13.76 -4.52
C LEU A 163 -7.79 -13.16 -3.24
N LEU A 164 -6.99 -12.44 -2.45
CA LEU A 164 -7.47 -11.84 -1.22
C LEU A 164 -8.47 -10.70 -1.48
N ALA A 165 -8.27 -9.90 -2.53
CA ALA A 165 -9.18 -8.83 -2.90
C ALA A 165 -10.57 -9.39 -3.26
N ASN A 166 -10.63 -10.47 -4.04
CA ASN A 166 -11.87 -11.15 -4.37
C ASN A 166 -12.51 -11.78 -3.11
N ARG A 167 -11.71 -12.47 -2.28
CA ARG A 167 -12.18 -13.09 -1.03
C ARG A 167 -12.81 -12.07 -0.07
N PHE A 168 -12.19 -10.90 0.07
CA PHE A 168 -12.63 -9.86 0.99
C PHE A 168 -13.49 -8.78 0.33
N LEU A 169 -14.00 -9.01 -0.89
CA LEU A 169 -14.91 -8.10 -1.59
C LEU A 169 -14.36 -6.66 -1.68
N LEU A 170 -13.10 -6.54 -2.09
CA LEU A 170 -12.39 -5.28 -2.31
C LEU A 170 -12.35 -4.95 -3.80
N ASP A 171 -13.50 -4.60 -4.38
CA ASP A 171 -13.66 -4.40 -5.83
C ASP A 171 -12.69 -3.37 -6.42
N SER A 172 -12.38 -2.31 -5.67
CA SER A 172 -11.38 -1.31 -6.10
C SER A 172 -9.98 -1.91 -6.30
N VAL A 173 -9.60 -2.92 -5.50
CA VAL A 173 -8.32 -3.61 -5.64
C VAL A 173 -8.39 -4.68 -6.72
N VAL A 174 -9.53 -5.37 -6.87
CA VAL A 174 -9.78 -6.29 -8.00
C VAL A 174 -9.57 -5.54 -9.32
N ASN A 175 -10.19 -4.37 -9.48
CA ASN A 175 -10.05 -3.55 -10.69
C ASN A 175 -8.60 -3.13 -10.95
N ARG A 176 -7.83 -2.76 -9.91
CA ARG A 176 -6.40 -2.47 -10.05
C ARG A 176 -5.58 -3.69 -10.49
N CYS A 177 -5.92 -4.87 -9.97
CA CYS A 177 -5.26 -6.12 -10.38
C CYS A 177 -5.57 -6.45 -11.84
N VAL A 178 -6.83 -6.31 -12.26
CA VAL A 178 -7.26 -6.51 -13.65
C VAL A 178 -6.54 -5.54 -14.60
N ASP A 179 -6.51 -4.25 -14.26
CA ASP A 179 -5.80 -3.24 -15.04
C ASP A 179 -4.31 -3.58 -15.18
N PHE A 180 -3.64 -3.92 -14.07
CA PHE A 180 -2.25 -4.37 -14.11
C PHE A 180 -2.06 -5.61 -14.98
N LEU A 181 -2.93 -6.62 -14.85
CA LEU A 181 -2.83 -7.88 -15.60
C LEU A 181 -3.00 -7.64 -17.11
N LEU A 182 -3.89 -6.74 -17.52
CA LEU A 182 -4.13 -6.44 -18.94
C LEU A 182 -3.07 -5.51 -19.54
N THR A 183 -2.54 -4.55 -18.77
CA THR A 183 -1.73 -3.46 -19.34
C THR A 183 -0.23 -3.55 -19.05
N LYS A 184 0.18 -4.15 -17.92
CA LYS A 184 1.58 -4.10 -17.44
C LYS A 184 2.21 -5.48 -17.21
N SER A 185 1.41 -6.48 -16.86
CA SER A 185 1.87 -7.81 -16.48
C SER A 185 2.50 -8.58 -17.63
N LYS A 186 3.63 -9.24 -17.35
CA LYS A 186 4.33 -10.15 -18.29
C LYS A 186 3.86 -11.60 -18.17
N LYS A 187 2.83 -11.88 -17.36
CA LYS A 187 2.22 -13.21 -17.30
C LYS A 187 1.67 -13.63 -18.66
N SER A 188 1.67 -14.92 -18.93
CA SER A 188 1.14 -15.47 -20.18
C SER A 188 -0.37 -15.24 -20.30
N ALA A 189 -0.88 -15.25 -21.52
CA ALA A 189 -2.32 -15.16 -21.77
C ALA A 189 -3.09 -16.30 -21.06
N ILE A 190 -2.53 -17.52 -21.02
CA ILE A 190 -3.14 -18.67 -20.32
C ILE A 190 -3.21 -18.43 -18.81
N CYS A 191 -2.14 -17.89 -18.20
CA CYS A 191 -2.14 -17.56 -16.78
C CYS A 191 -3.20 -16.49 -16.46
N LYS A 192 -3.26 -15.43 -17.27
CA LYS A 192 -4.27 -14.37 -17.13
C LYS A 192 -5.70 -14.92 -17.32
N PHE A 193 -5.91 -15.80 -18.30
CA PHE A 193 -7.19 -16.46 -18.56
C PHE A 193 -7.63 -17.32 -17.36
N ARG A 194 -6.72 -18.11 -16.80
CA ARG A 194 -6.96 -18.89 -15.57
C ARG A 194 -7.43 -17.98 -14.44
N LEU A 195 -6.73 -16.88 -14.19
CA LEU A 195 -7.08 -15.93 -13.13
C LEU A 195 -8.45 -15.31 -13.38
N ALA A 196 -8.73 -14.87 -14.60
CA ALA A 196 -10.03 -14.30 -14.95
C ALA A 196 -11.18 -15.30 -14.72
N HIS A 197 -11.00 -16.57 -15.10
CA HIS A 197 -12.00 -17.61 -14.85
C HIS A 197 -12.14 -17.92 -13.35
N GLN A 198 -11.02 -18.12 -12.64
CA GLN A 198 -10.98 -18.45 -11.22
C GLN A 198 -11.71 -17.42 -10.35
N PHE A 199 -11.66 -16.14 -10.71
CA PHE A 199 -12.30 -15.06 -9.98
C PHE A 199 -13.58 -14.53 -10.64
N GLY A 200 -14.09 -15.20 -11.68
CA GLY A 200 -15.34 -14.84 -12.34
C GLY A 200 -15.34 -13.46 -13.04
N ILE A 201 -14.18 -13.00 -13.51
CA ILE A 201 -13.99 -11.68 -14.14
C ILE A 201 -14.25 -11.80 -15.65
N ILE A 202 -15.52 -11.88 -16.02
CA ILE A 202 -15.97 -12.16 -17.40
C ILE A 202 -15.35 -11.21 -18.42
N GLY A 203 -15.40 -9.90 -18.18
CA GLY A 203 -14.85 -8.91 -19.12
C GLY A 203 -13.34 -9.04 -19.34
N MET A 204 -12.58 -9.44 -18.31
CA MET A 204 -11.15 -9.73 -18.45
C MET A 204 -10.94 -11.03 -19.24
N LYS A 205 -11.74 -12.06 -18.98
CA LYS A 205 -11.66 -13.36 -19.65
C LYS A 205 -11.88 -13.22 -21.16
N ASP A 206 -12.97 -12.56 -21.54
CA ASP A 206 -13.36 -12.40 -22.95
C ASP A 206 -12.32 -11.57 -23.71
N ASN A 207 -11.84 -10.48 -23.10
CA ASN A 207 -10.76 -9.67 -23.66
C ASN A 207 -9.48 -10.48 -23.88
N ILE A 208 -9.11 -11.35 -22.94
CA ILE A 208 -7.93 -12.20 -23.10
C ILE A 208 -8.12 -13.19 -24.25
N LEU A 209 -9.26 -13.89 -24.30
CA LEU A 209 -9.54 -14.87 -25.37
C LEU A 209 -9.48 -14.23 -26.76
N GLU A 210 -10.13 -13.09 -26.95
CA GLU A 210 -10.13 -12.34 -28.22
C GLU A 210 -8.71 -11.98 -28.67
N ASN A 211 -7.85 -11.57 -27.73
CA ASN A 211 -6.49 -11.14 -28.02
C ASN A 211 -5.45 -12.26 -28.03
N MET A 212 -5.83 -13.52 -27.72
CA MET A 212 -4.92 -14.65 -27.84
C MET A 212 -4.51 -14.88 -29.30
N THR A 213 -3.24 -15.26 -29.48
CA THR A 213 -2.62 -15.52 -30.78
C THR A 213 -2.09 -16.95 -30.86
N ARG A 214 -1.70 -17.40 -32.06
CA ARG A 214 -1.04 -18.72 -32.25
C ARG A 214 0.23 -18.89 -31.39
N GLN A 215 0.92 -17.80 -31.06
CA GLN A 215 2.13 -17.84 -30.23
C GLN A 215 1.84 -18.24 -28.78
N ASP A 216 0.65 -17.91 -28.26
CA ASP A 216 0.25 -18.26 -26.90
C ASP A 216 0.05 -19.77 -26.70
N PHE A 217 -0.17 -20.49 -27.80
CA PHE A 217 -0.40 -21.94 -27.83
C PHE A 217 0.80 -22.77 -28.32
N SER A 218 1.92 -22.15 -28.69
CA SER A 218 3.02 -22.85 -29.37
C SER A 218 4.38 -22.71 -28.70
N GLY A 219 5.29 -23.64 -29.03
CA GLY A 219 6.69 -23.58 -28.65
C GLY A 219 6.92 -23.45 -27.14
N LYS A 220 7.75 -22.48 -26.73
CA LYS A 220 8.09 -22.25 -25.32
C LYS A 220 6.90 -21.82 -24.46
N ALA A 221 5.89 -21.16 -25.04
CA ALA A 221 4.70 -20.72 -24.30
C ALA A 221 3.92 -21.93 -23.78
N TYR A 222 3.75 -22.97 -24.60
CA TYR A 222 3.09 -24.22 -24.20
C TYR A 222 3.73 -24.84 -22.94
N PHE A 223 5.05 -25.00 -22.94
CA PHE A 223 5.77 -25.55 -21.79
C PHE A 223 5.68 -24.66 -20.54
N ASN A 224 5.81 -23.34 -20.71
CA ASN A 224 5.72 -22.40 -19.59
C ASN A 224 4.33 -22.39 -18.95
N ASN A 225 3.28 -22.68 -19.74
CA ASN A 225 1.89 -22.67 -19.29
C ASN A 225 1.43 -24.01 -18.69
N LEU A 226 2.30 -25.04 -18.61
CA LEU A 226 1.89 -26.36 -18.13
C LEU A 226 1.34 -26.33 -16.69
N SER A 227 1.95 -25.51 -15.83
CA SER A 227 1.49 -25.31 -14.45
C SER A 227 0.12 -24.62 -14.39
N ASP A 228 -0.12 -23.61 -15.23
CA ASP A 228 -1.41 -22.91 -15.26
C ASP A 228 -2.51 -23.78 -15.89
N THR A 229 -2.20 -24.49 -16.98
CA THR A 229 -3.15 -25.41 -17.63
C THR A 229 -3.56 -26.56 -16.73
N SER A 230 -2.66 -27.10 -15.90
CA SER A 230 -3.01 -28.15 -14.93
C SER A 230 -4.01 -27.71 -13.85
N LYS A 231 -4.19 -26.38 -13.67
CA LYS A 231 -5.14 -25.80 -12.70
C LYS A 231 -6.49 -25.46 -13.32
N LEU A 232 -6.65 -25.66 -14.63
CA LEU A 232 -7.90 -25.40 -15.34
C LEU A 232 -8.83 -26.60 -15.23
N GLY A 233 -10.13 -26.33 -15.10
CA GLY A 233 -11.17 -27.34 -15.20
C GLY A 233 -11.49 -27.69 -16.66
N VAL A 234 -12.39 -28.67 -16.82
CA VAL A 234 -12.79 -29.18 -18.15
C VAL A 234 -13.36 -28.09 -19.03
N LYS A 235 -14.24 -27.23 -18.49
CA LYS A 235 -14.89 -26.15 -19.23
C LYS A 235 -13.87 -25.10 -19.70
N GLU A 236 -12.93 -24.74 -18.84
CA GLU A 236 -11.89 -23.78 -19.16
C GLU A 236 -10.95 -24.31 -20.25
N ILE A 237 -10.66 -25.61 -20.23
CA ILE A 237 -9.89 -26.28 -21.27
C ILE A 237 -10.67 -26.29 -22.59
N GLU A 238 -11.98 -26.57 -22.58
CA GLU A 238 -12.84 -26.53 -23.76
C GLU A 238 -12.84 -25.14 -24.41
N GLU A 239 -12.99 -24.06 -23.62
CA GLU A 239 -12.91 -22.67 -24.12
C GLU A 239 -11.56 -22.37 -24.79
N LEU A 240 -10.45 -22.83 -24.20
CA LEU A 240 -9.12 -22.67 -24.81
C LEU A 240 -8.94 -23.53 -26.07
N GLN A 241 -9.52 -24.73 -26.11
CA GLN A 241 -9.48 -25.60 -27.29
C GLN A 241 -10.29 -25.02 -28.45
N GLU A 242 -11.44 -24.43 -28.17
CA GLU A 242 -12.24 -23.70 -29.17
C GLU A 242 -11.44 -22.53 -29.73
N ARG A 243 -10.84 -21.70 -28.86
CA ARG A 243 -9.99 -20.59 -29.31
C ARG A 243 -8.79 -21.06 -30.13
N HIS A 244 -8.15 -22.15 -29.71
CA HIS A 244 -7.08 -22.77 -30.49
C HIS A 244 -7.58 -23.18 -31.87
N LYS A 245 -8.72 -23.88 -31.95
CA LYS A 245 -9.31 -24.32 -33.21
C LYS A 245 -9.56 -23.15 -34.16
N GLU A 246 -10.18 -22.08 -33.67
CA GLU A 246 -10.41 -20.85 -34.45
C GLU A 246 -9.13 -20.30 -35.06
N LEU A 247 -8.06 -20.21 -34.27
CA LEU A 247 -6.78 -19.63 -34.70
C LEU A 247 -6.08 -20.45 -35.78
N TYR A 248 -6.23 -21.78 -35.78
CA TYR A 248 -5.52 -22.68 -36.70
C TYR A 248 -6.37 -23.18 -37.88
N GLU A 249 -7.70 -23.17 -37.75
CA GLU A 249 -8.62 -23.60 -38.80
C GLU A 249 -9.25 -22.46 -39.61
N SER A 250 -9.15 -21.20 -39.15
CA SER A 250 -9.49 -20.04 -39.98
C SER A 250 -8.48 -19.93 -41.14
N ARG A 251 -8.97 -20.24 -42.36
CA ARG A 251 -8.27 -20.07 -43.64
C ARG A 251 -8.38 -18.65 -44.15
#